data_AF-A0A0C9VDD4-F1
#
_entry.id   AF-A0A0C9VDD4-F1
#
_cell.length_a   1.000
_cell.length_b   1.000
_cell.length_c   1.000
_cell.angle_alpha   90.00
_cell.angle_beta   90.00
_cell.angle_gamma   90.00
#
_symmetry.space_group_name_H-M   'P 1'
#
loop_
_entity.id
_entity.type
_entity.pdbx_description
1 polymer ?
#
loop_
_entity_poly.entity_id
_entity_poly.type
_entity_poly.pdbx_seq_one_letter_code
_entity_poly.pdbx_strand_id
1 'polypeptide(L)'
;LAYILTECKAPGQELIWKLTETLWKETGKLWLDIFIEVILGCGLSNYLVDNEVPDTGLNRLFLIIVSESAYLIWKMQCEWIIKYEGQLDKHPSAPKVTAKWRSTISKWIQFKIIASNSGRFKNKVIPFKLVEKTWGKLLKTESLHSLRMQDITRFLVGIGLDNPP
;
A
#
# COMPACT_ATOMS: atom_id res chain seq x y z
N LEU A 1 -7.94 -17.88 7.33
CA LEU A 1 -7.13 -16.90 6.57
C LEU A 1 -8.01 -15.98 5.73
N ALA A 2 -8.89 -16.51 4.87
CA ALA A 2 -9.90 -15.71 4.14
C ALA A 2 -10.77 -14.84 5.07
N TYR A 3 -11.41 -15.44 6.08
CA TYR A 3 -12.23 -14.72 7.06
C TYR A 3 -11.51 -13.56 7.79
N ILE A 4 -10.20 -13.69 8.02
CA ILE A 4 -9.35 -12.70 8.70
C ILE A 4 -9.03 -11.49 7.80
N LEU A 5 -8.98 -11.72 6.49
CA LEU A 5 -8.55 -10.73 5.49
C LEU A 5 -9.72 -10.04 4.79
N THR A 6 -10.90 -10.68 4.75
CA THR A 6 -12.08 -10.19 4.01
C THR A 6 -13.34 -10.04 4.87
N GLU A 7 -13.55 -10.84 5.92
CA GLU A 7 -14.85 -10.92 6.63
C GLU A 7 -14.79 -10.53 8.11
N CYS A 8 -13.63 -10.09 8.61
CA CYS A 8 -13.52 -9.74 10.01
C CYS A 8 -14.26 -8.42 10.27
N LYS A 9 -15.28 -8.44 11.15
CA LYS A 9 -16.00 -7.26 11.69
C LYS A 9 -15.11 -6.33 12.55
N ALA A 10 -13.79 -6.39 12.34
CA ALA A 10 -12.82 -5.55 13.01
C ALA A 10 -12.70 -4.24 12.22
N PRO A 11 -13.04 -3.07 12.80
CA PRO A 11 -13.16 -1.80 12.08
C PRO A 11 -11.84 -1.33 11.44
N GLY A 12 -10.70 -1.92 11.81
CA GLY A 12 -9.40 -1.58 11.24
C GLY A 12 -9.18 -2.14 9.83
N GLN A 13 -9.75 -3.30 9.49
CA GLN A 13 -9.55 -3.93 8.18
C GLN A 13 -10.22 -3.13 7.06
N GLU A 14 -11.51 -2.84 7.23
CA GLU A 14 -12.30 -2.05 6.27
C GLU A 14 -11.65 -0.67 6.05
N LEU A 15 -11.22 -0.03 7.14
CA LEU A 15 -10.52 1.24 7.05
C LEU A 15 -9.27 1.12 6.19
N ILE A 16 -8.42 0.11 6.39
CA ILE A 16 -7.22 -0.08 5.58
C ILE A 16 -7.55 -0.29 4.11
N TRP A 17 -8.53 -1.12 3.78
CA TRP A 17 -8.93 -1.31 2.39
C TRP A 17 -9.44 -0.02 1.76
N LYS A 18 -10.20 0.79 2.51
CA LYS A 18 -10.64 2.13 2.08
C LYS A 18 -9.46 3.08 1.86
N LEU A 19 -8.44 3.07 2.72
CA LEU A 19 -7.22 3.87 2.53
C LEU A 19 -6.47 3.43 1.26
N THR A 20 -6.36 2.12 1.03
CA THR A 20 -5.68 1.54 -0.13
C THR A 20 -6.43 1.82 -1.43
N GLU A 21 -7.75 1.70 -1.44
CA GLU A 21 -8.61 2.08 -2.56
C GLU A 21 -8.43 3.56 -2.89
N THR A 22 -8.46 4.42 -1.86
CA THR A 22 -8.30 5.87 -2.04
C THR A 22 -6.95 6.21 -2.66
N LEU A 23 -5.88 5.54 -2.22
CA LEU A 23 -4.56 5.67 -2.85
C LEU A 23 -4.54 5.17 -4.29
N TRP A 24 -5.23 4.06 -4.59
CA TRP A 24 -5.28 3.51 -5.94
C TRP A 24 -6.03 4.41 -6.91
N LYS A 25 -7.10 5.08 -6.47
CA LYS A 25 -7.88 6.01 -7.30
C LYS A 25 -7.06 7.17 -7.86
N GLU A 26 -6.00 7.58 -7.18
CA GLU A 26 -5.04 8.57 -7.71
C GLU A 26 -4.32 8.13 -9.00
N THR A 27 -4.30 6.83 -9.30
CA THR A 27 -3.76 6.31 -10.56
C THR A 27 -4.70 6.48 -11.75
N GLY A 28 -5.97 6.84 -11.51
CA GLY A 28 -7.01 6.93 -12.52
C GLY A 28 -7.51 5.58 -13.04
N LYS A 29 -7.13 4.46 -12.41
CA LYS A 29 -7.59 3.11 -12.77
C LYS A 29 -8.73 2.65 -11.88
N LEU A 30 -9.54 1.74 -12.42
CA LEU A 30 -10.63 1.12 -11.68
C LEU A 30 -10.06 0.31 -10.51
N TRP A 31 -10.70 0.44 -9.35
CA TRP A 31 -10.44 -0.41 -8.21
C TRP A 31 -11.22 -1.71 -8.36
N LEU A 32 -10.58 -2.84 -8.07
CA LEU A 32 -11.22 -4.14 -8.00
C LEU A 32 -11.64 -4.40 -6.55
N ASP A 33 -12.85 -4.89 -6.35
CA ASP A 33 -13.30 -5.32 -5.04
C ASP A 33 -12.33 -6.38 -4.49
N ILE A 34 -11.88 -6.17 -3.25
CA ILE A 34 -10.83 -6.99 -2.66
C ILE A 34 -11.43 -8.26 -2.06
N PHE A 35 -11.33 -9.34 -2.81
CA PHE A 35 -11.58 -10.70 -2.34
C PHE A 35 -10.27 -11.42 -2.04
N ILE A 36 -10.34 -12.53 -1.29
CA ILE A 36 -9.15 -13.34 -1.01
C ILE A 36 -8.46 -13.80 -2.30
N GLU A 37 -9.24 -14.07 -3.34
CA GLU A 37 -8.77 -14.42 -4.67
C GLU A 37 -7.94 -13.29 -5.30
N VAL A 38 -8.38 -12.03 -5.15
CA VAL A 38 -7.65 -10.86 -5.63
C VAL A 38 -6.37 -10.64 -4.84
N ILE A 39 -6.38 -10.88 -3.53
CA ILE A 39 -5.17 -10.80 -2.69
C ILE A 39 -4.16 -11.87 -3.08
N LEU A 40 -4.60 -13.13 -3.28
CA LEU A 40 -3.73 -14.22 -3.70
C LEU A 40 -3.24 -14.05 -5.15
N GLY A 41 -4.09 -13.49 -6.01
CA GLY A 41 -3.82 -13.23 -7.42
C GLY A 41 -3.19 -11.87 -7.71
N CYS A 42 -2.90 -11.03 -6.71
CA CYS A 42 -2.47 -9.65 -6.95
C CYS A 42 -1.18 -9.56 -7.78
N GLY A 43 -0.33 -10.58 -7.72
CA GLY A 43 0.89 -10.70 -8.55
C GLY A 43 0.65 -11.08 -10.01
N LEU A 44 -0.56 -11.55 -10.36
CA LEU A 44 -0.99 -11.91 -11.72
C LEU A 44 -1.85 -10.82 -12.36
N SER A 45 -2.01 -9.67 -11.70
CA SER A 45 -2.79 -8.55 -12.22
C SER A 45 -2.23 -8.08 -13.56
N ASN A 46 -3.09 -7.99 -14.58
CA ASN A 46 -2.75 -7.58 -15.95
C ASN A 46 -3.43 -6.26 -16.30
N TYR A 47 -3.13 -5.18 -15.57
CA TYR A 47 -3.52 -3.85 -16.01
C TYR A 47 -2.78 -3.51 -17.31
N LEU A 48 -3.52 -3.03 -18.31
CA LEU A 48 -3.01 -2.73 -19.63
C LEU A 48 -2.71 -1.22 -19.79
N VAL A 49 -1.61 -0.91 -20.48
CA VAL A 49 -1.31 0.35 -21.15
C VAL A 49 -2.05 0.32 -22.49
N ASP A 50 -2.87 1.34 -22.75
CA ASP A 50 -3.56 1.55 -24.03
C ASP A 50 -4.26 0.31 -24.61
N ASN A 51 -4.75 -0.58 -23.73
CA ASN A 51 -5.43 -1.86 -24.03
C ASN A 51 -4.61 -2.92 -24.78
N GLU A 52 -3.29 -2.75 -24.94
CA GLU A 52 -2.47 -3.67 -25.75
C GLU A 52 -1.26 -4.26 -25.00
N VAL A 53 -0.67 -3.55 -24.04
CA VAL A 53 0.57 -3.99 -23.37
C VAL A 53 0.44 -3.94 -21.84
N PRO A 54 0.83 -4.96 -21.08
CA PRO A 54 0.78 -4.93 -19.62
C PRO A 54 1.60 -3.76 -19.02
N ASP A 55 0.97 -2.91 -18.21
CA ASP A 55 1.63 -1.85 -17.45
C ASP A 55 2.35 -2.47 -16.25
N THR A 56 3.61 -2.84 -16.46
CA THR A 56 4.45 -3.43 -15.41
C THR A 56 4.58 -2.51 -14.18
N GLY A 57 4.47 -1.18 -14.36
CA GLY A 57 4.52 -0.20 -13.29
C GLY A 57 3.27 -0.27 -12.40
N LEU A 58 2.09 -0.21 -13.02
CA LEU A 58 0.80 -0.30 -12.34
C LEU A 58 0.55 -1.68 -11.73
N ASN A 59 0.88 -2.77 -12.44
CA ASN A 59 0.75 -4.13 -11.90
C ASN A 59 1.59 -4.30 -10.63
N ARG A 60 2.82 -3.77 -10.66
CA ARG A 60 3.71 -3.78 -9.51
C ARG A 60 3.22 -2.87 -8.39
N LEU A 61 2.65 -1.71 -8.71
CA LEU A 61 2.07 -0.81 -7.71
C LEU A 61 0.90 -1.51 -7.00
N PHE A 62 -0.02 -2.11 -7.76
CA PHE A 62 -1.16 -2.85 -7.23
C PHE A 62 -0.71 -3.99 -6.31
N LEU A 63 0.21 -4.83 -6.80
CA LEU A 63 0.82 -5.89 -6.02
C LEU A 63 1.35 -5.37 -4.68
N ILE A 64 2.15 -4.30 -4.70
CA ILE A 64 2.76 -3.76 -3.47
C ILE A 64 1.68 -3.24 -2.51
N ILE A 65 0.79 -2.36 -2.96
CA ILE A 65 -0.17 -1.74 -2.03
C ILE A 65 -1.15 -2.77 -1.46
N VAL A 66 -1.56 -3.77 -2.25
CA VAL A 66 -2.48 -4.83 -1.82
C VAL A 66 -1.78 -5.79 -0.87
N SER A 67 -0.57 -6.28 -1.23
CA SER A 67 0.16 -7.22 -0.39
C SER A 67 0.56 -6.61 0.95
N GLU A 68 1.00 -5.36 0.96
CA GLU A 68 1.38 -4.65 2.19
C GLU A 68 0.18 -4.35 3.08
N SER A 69 -0.96 -4.01 2.47
CA SER A 69 -2.20 -3.79 3.22
C SER A 69 -2.69 -5.09 3.84
N ALA A 70 -2.70 -6.19 3.08
CA ALA A 70 -3.08 -7.51 3.58
C ALA A 70 -2.15 -7.99 4.70
N TYR A 71 -0.83 -7.82 4.53
CA TYR A 71 0.14 -8.17 5.57
C TYR A 71 -0.04 -7.32 6.83
N LEU A 72 -0.30 -6.02 6.69
CA LEU A 72 -0.56 -5.14 7.83
C LEU A 72 -1.82 -5.55 8.60
N ILE A 73 -2.91 -5.87 7.89
CA ILE A 73 -4.15 -6.40 8.47
C ILE A 73 -3.85 -7.66 9.28
N TRP A 74 -3.19 -8.64 8.63
CA TRP A 74 -2.82 -9.90 9.28
C TRP A 74 -1.97 -9.67 10.54
N LYS A 75 -0.96 -8.80 10.44
CA LYS A 75 -0.07 -8.47 11.56
C LYS A 75 -0.84 -7.83 12.72
N MET A 76 -1.77 -6.92 12.45
CA MET A 76 -2.57 -6.30 13.51
C MET A 76 -3.51 -7.30 14.18
N GLN A 77 -4.09 -8.22 13.42
CA GLN A 77 -4.90 -9.29 14.01
C GLN A 77 -4.07 -10.20 14.91
N CYS A 78 -2.89 -10.63 14.45
CA CYS A 78 -1.99 -11.42 15.28
C CYS A 78 -1.56 -10.67 16.55
N GLU A 79 -1.20 -9.40 16.44
CA GLU A 79 -0.88 -8.55 17.60
C GLU A 79 -2.08 -8.46 18.56
N TRP A 80 -3.30 -8.35 18.05
CA TRP A 80 -4.52 -8.27 18.85
C TRP A 80 -4.83 -9.58 19.58
N ILE A 81 -4.79 -10.70 18.88
CA ILE A 81 -5.05 -12.02 19.45
C ILE A 81 -3.97 -12.41 20.48
N ILE A 82 -2.69 -12.18 20.16
CA ILE A 82 -1.58 -12.64 20.99
C ILE A 82 -1.37 -11.75 22.22
N LYS A 83 -1.45 -10.42 22.07
CA LYS A 83 -1.14 -9.49 23.19
C LYS A 83 -2.36 -9.12 24.03
N TYR A 84 -3.54 -9.17 23.43
CA TYR A 84 -4.77 -8.69 24.06
C TYR A 84 -5.84 -9.79 24.14
N GLU A 85 -5.49 -11.05 23.85
CA GLU A 85 -6.38 -12.22 23.95
C GLU A 85 -7.70 -12.05 23.17
N GLY A 86 -7.72 -11.22 22.13
CA GLY A 86 -8.93 -10.93 21.37
C GLY A 86 -9.96 -10.05 22.09
N GLN A 87 -9.54 -9.26 23.09
CA GLN A 87 -10.41 -8.33 23.81
C GLN A 87 -10.82 -7.13 22.93
N LEU A 88 -12.12 -6.91 22.78
CA LEU A 88 -12.69 -5.92 21.84
C LEU A 88 -12.32 -4.47 22.20
N ASP A 89 -12.18 -4.14 23.48
CA ASP A 89 -11.78 -2.82 24.00
C ASP A 89 -10.32 -2.46 23.69
N LYS A 90 -9.50 -3.45 23.33
CA LYS A 90 -8.10 -3.26 22.92
C LYS A 90 -7.94 -3.09 21.41
N HIS A 91 -9.03 -3.07 20.65
CA HIS A 91 -8.95 -2.84 19.22
C HIS A 91 -8.37 -1.44 18.93
N PRO A 92 -7.40 -1.31 18.02
CA PRO A 92 -6.82 -0.01 17.69
C PRO A 92 -7.89 0.94 17.11
N SER A 93 -7.87 2.20 17.56
CA SER A 93 -8.76 3.24 17.07
C SER A 93 -8.45 3.60 15.61
N ALA A 94 -9.46 4.11 14.88
CA ALA A 94 -9.33 4.50 13.48
C ALA A 94 -8.14 5.46 13.18
N PRO A 95 -7.85 6.50 14.01
CA PRO A 95 -6.68 7.34 13.80
C PRO A 95 -5.36 6.58 13.92
N LYS A 96 -5.28 5.64 14.88
CA LYS A 96 -4.09 4.82 15.11
C LYS A 96 -3.86 3.84 13.95
N VAL A 97 -4.92 3.23 13.43
CA VAL A 97 -4.87 2.37 12.23
C VAL A 97 -4.41 3.17 11.01
N THR A 98 -4.99 4.35 10.79
CA THR A 98 -4.62 5.25 9.68
C THR A 98 -3.15 5.67 9.74
N ALA A 99 -2.67 6.11 10.91
CA ALA A 99 -1.27 6.47 11.09
C ALA A 99 -0.33 5.28 10.86
N LYS A 100 -0.71 4.07 11.29
CA LYS A 100 0.08 2.85 11.10
C LYS A 100 0.15 2.44 9.63
N TRP A 101 -0.96 2.52 8.90
CA TRP A 101 -1.01 2.27 7.46
C TRP A 101 -0.15 3.27 6.70
N ARG A 102 -0.32 4.58 6.96
CA ARG A 102 0.49 5.65 6.36
C ARG A 102 1.99 5.42 6.60
N SER A 103 2.37 5.10 7.84
CA SER A 103 3.77 4.81 8.18
C SER A 103 4.32 3.61 7.41
N THR A 104 3.52 2.56 7.24
CA THR A 104 3.90 1.34 6.51
C THR A 104 4.16 1.64 5.03
N ILE A 105 3.21 2.30 4.36
CA ILE A 105 3.34 2.66 2.94
C ILE A 105 4.49 3.66 2.73
N SER A 106 4.62 4.70 3.56
CA SER A 106 5.71 5.66 3.46
C SER A 106 7.09 5.01 3.59
N LYS A 107 7.26 4.09 4.55
CA LYS A 107 8.52 3.35 4.74
C LYS A 107 8.84 2.50 3.51
N TRP A 108 7.84 1.86 2.93
CA TRP A 108 8.01 1.05 1.72
C TRP A 108 8.46 1.87 0.52
N ILE A 109 7.79 3.00 0.24
CA ILE A 109 8.15 3.90 -0.84
C ILE A 109 9.59 4.39 -0.64
N GLN A 110 9.92 4.84 0.56
CA GLN A 110 11.27 5.31 0.90
C GLN A 110 12.31 4.20 0.73
N PHE A 111 12.04 2.99 1.20
CA PHE A 111 12.94 1.86 1.04
C PHE A 111 13.20 1.55 -0.44
N LYS A 112 12.15 1.57 -1.28
CA LYS A 112 12.31 1.36 -2.73
C LYS A 112 13.12 2.47 -3.40
N ILE A 113 12.90 3.73 -3.04
CA ILE A 113 13.69 4.86 -3.55
C ILE A 113 15.17 4.70 -3.14
N ILE A 114 15.45 4.42 -1.86
CA ILE A 114 16.82 4.20 -1.36
C ILE A 114 17.48 3.00 -2.05
N ALA A 115 16.78 1.88 -2.19
CA ALA A 115 17.29 0.66 -2.83
C ALA A 115 17.49 0.81 -4.34
N SER A 116 16.91 1.84 -4.97
CA SER A 116 17.13 2.17 -6.38
C SER A 116 18.30 3.13 -6.61
N ASN A 117 18.87 3.71 -5.55
CA ASN A 117 20.05 4.55 -5.65
C ASN A 117 21.31 3.66 -5.80
N SER A 118 21.75 3.51 -7.04
CA SER A 118 22.89 2.68 -7.46
C SER A 118 24.22 3.06 -6.80
N GLY A 119 24.36 4.29 -6.28
CA GLY A 119 25.55 4.72 -5.55
C GLY A 119 25.76 4.03 -4.21
N ARG A 120 24.71 3.45 -3.61
CA ARG A 120 24.77 2.79 -2.28
C ARG A 120 24.70 1.27 -2.33
N PHE A 121 24.11 0.68 -3.36
CA PHE A 121 23.98 -0.76 -3.50
C PHE A 121 24.60 -1.15 -4.84
N LYS A 122 25.66 -1.96 -4.85
CA LYS A 122 26.38 -2.30 -6.09
C LYS A 122 25.55 -3.23 -7.01
N ASN A 123 25.29 -4.45 -6.54
CA ASN A 123 24.77 -5.55 -7.37
C ASN A 123 23.34 -6.00 -6.99
N LYS A 124 22.66 -5.31 -6.07
CA LYS A 124 21.28 -5.59 -5.62
C LYS A 124 20.32 -4.41 -5.89
N VAL A 125 20.61 -3.64 -6.95
CA VAL A 125 19.88 -2.41 -7.27
C VAL A 125 18.55 -2.76 -7.92
N ILE A 126 17.47 -2.27 -7.35
CA ILE A 126 16.19 -2.23 -8.07
C ILE A 126 16.35 -1.16 -9.15
N PRO A 127 16.13 -1.47 -10.44
CA PRO A 127 16.29 -0.48 -11.49
C PRO A 127 15.45 0.77 -11.21
N PHE A 128 16.07 1.96 -11.21
CA PHE A 128 15.38 3.21 -10.91
C PHE A 128 14.18 3.44 -11.83
N LYS A 129 14.34 3.17 -13.14
CA LYS A 129 13.25 3.22 -14.12
C LYS A 129 12.03 2.37 -13.71
N LEU A 130 12.23 1.27 -12.99
CA LEU A 130 11.13 0.44 -12.50
C LEU A 130 10.44 1.09 -11.30
N VAL A 131 11.19 1.73 -10.39
CA VAL A 131 10.61 2.50 -9.27
C VAL A 131 9.83 3.72 -9.77
N GLU A 132 10.36 4.40 -10.78
CA GLU A 132 9.70 5.51 -11.47
C GLU A 132 8.41 5.08 -12.16
N LYS A 133 8.43 3.99 -12.93
CA LYS A 133 7.21 3.42 -13.51
C LYS A 133 6.17 3.03 -12.46
N THR A 134 6.59 2.52 -11.30
CA THR A 134 5.69 2.10 -10.22
C THR A 134 5.08 3.28 -9.47
N TRP A 135 5.86 4.31 -9.13
CA TRP A 135 5.43 5.37 -8.21
C TRP A 135 5.28 6.75 -8.84
N GLY A 136 5.86 6.99 -10.02
CA GLY A 136 5.87 8.30 -10.67
C GLY A 136 4.47 8.80 -11.01
N LYS A 137 3.60 7.91 -11.51
CA LYS A 137 2.18 8.23 -11.78
C LYS A 137 1.43 8.61 -10.50
N LEU A 138 1.70 7.93 -9.39
CA LEU A 138 1.04 8.16 -8.11
C LEU A 138 1.51 9.48 -7.47
N LEU A 139 2.83 9.68 -7.39
CA LEU A 139 3.44 10.81 -6.69
C LEU A 139 3.47 12.10 -7.54
N LYS A 140 3.00 12.03 -8.80
CA LYS A 140 2.94 13.15 -9.77
C LYS A 140 4.26 13.94 -9.81
N THR A 141 5.38 13.23 -9.69
CA THR A 141 6.72 13.81 -9.50
C THR A 141 7.72 13.09 -10.40
N GLU A 142 8.44 13.87 -11.21
CA GLU A 142 9.50 13.37 -12.11
C GLU A 142 10.81 13.07 -11.35
N SER A 143 11.05 13.74 -10.21
CA SER A 143 12.27 13.62 -9.42
C SER A 143 12.11 12.76 -8.15
N LEU A 144 11.81 11.47 -8.28
CA LEU A 144 11.65 10.58 -7.11
C LEU A 144 12.88 10.51 -6.20
N HIS A 145 14.09 10.79 -6.71
CA HIS A 145 15.33 10.74 -5.94
C HIS A 145 15.45 11.83 -4.87
N SER A 146 14.73 12.95 -5.03
CA SER A 146 14.76 14.07 -4.10
C SER A 146 13.68 13.97 -3.01
N LEU A 147 12.78 12.99 -3.13
CA LEU A 147 11.68 12.80 -2.18
C LEU A 147 12.20 12.29 -0.84
N ARG A 148 11.89 13.04 0.21
CA ARG A 148 12.13 12.65 1.60
C ARG A 148 10.87 11.98 2.16
N MET A 149 11.03 11.30 3.29
CA MET A 149 9.91 10.68 4.01
C MET A 149 8.78 11.67 4.34
N GLN A 150 9.14 12.93 4.60
CA GLN A 150 8.19 14.00 4.89
C GLN A 150 7.31 14.32 3.67
N ASP A 151 7.87 14.31 2.47
CA ASP A 151 7.15 14.61 1.23
C ASP A 151 6.15 13.49 0.90
N ILE A 152 6.56 12.23 1.07
CA ILE A 152 5.69 11.05 0.90
C ILE A 152 4.55 11.07 1.93
N THR A 153 4.88 11.35 3.20
CA THR A 153 3.88 11.39 4.27
C THR A 153 2.88 12.52 4.03
N ARG A 154 3.35 13.70 3.59
CA ARG A 154 2.49 14.84 3.25
C ARG A 154 1.57 14.53 2.07
N PHE A 155 2.07 13.84 1.05
CA PHE A 155 1.24 13.37 -0.06
C PHE A 155 0.12 12.44 0.43
N LEU A 156 0.43 11.43 1.24
CA LEU A 156 -0.58 10.52 1.79
C LEU A 156 -1.61 11.22 2.69
N VAL A 157 -1.23 12.29 3.38
CA VAL A 157 -2.16 13.12 4.15
C VAL A 157 -3.07 13.92 3.19
N GLY A 158 -2.49 14.52 2.15
CA GLY A 158 -3.20 15.40 1.19
C GLY A 158 -4.26 14.73 0.31
N ILE A 159 -4.24 13.40 0.14
CA ILE A 159 -5.27 12.66 -0.63
C ILE A 159 -6.61 12.56 0.15
N GLY A 160 -6.76 13.30 1.26
CA GLY A 160 -8.05 13.39 1.98
C GLY A 160 -8.30 12.24 2.96
N LEU A 161 -7.24 11.59 3.45
CA LEU A 161 -7.33 10.54 4.47
C LEU A 161 -7.61 11.09 5.89
N ASP A 162 -7.93 12.37 6.04
CA ASP A 162 -8.04 13.08 7.33
C ASP A 162 -9.43 13.01 7.97
N ASN A 163 -10.43 12.52 7.23
CA ASN A 163 -11.76 12.25 7.78
C ASN A 163 -12.02 10.73 7.75
N PRO A 164 -11.75 9.99 8.84
CA PRO A 164 -12.37 8.69 8.99
C PRO A 164 -13.90 8.87 8.95
N PRO A 165 -14.66 7.94 8.34
CA PRO A 165 -16.12 7.94 8.42
C PRO A 165 -16.60 7.82 9.87
#